data_AF-A0A3N5MZE5-F1
#
_entry.id   AF-A0A3N5MZE5-F1
#
_cell.length_a   1.000
_cell.length_b   1.000
_cell.length_c   1.000
_cell.angle_alpha   90.00
_cell.angle_beta   90.00
_cell.angle_gamma   90.00
#
_symmetry.space_group_name_H-M   'P 1'
#
loop_
_entity.id
_entity.type
_entity.pdbx_description
1 polymer ?
#
loop_
_entity_poly.entity_id
_entity_poly.type
_entity_poly.pdbx_seq_one_letter_code
_entity_poly.pdbx_strand_id
1 'polypeptide(L)'
;MQDSFRNSRQPRGKRRPGVGSHSPGAFASRGRSGNAQADARRQYERYVALAHSAVLSGDAVEAQNYYQHAEHYFRVMRGQDNQSE
;
A
#
# COMPACT_ATOMS: atom_id res chain seq x y z
N MET A 1 25.57 -52.03 26.20
CA MET A 1 25.98 -50.79 25.53
C MET A 1 25.04 -50.50 24.36
N GLN A 2 24.41 -49.33 24.34
CA GLN A 2 23.88 -48.67 23.13
C GLN A 2 23.61 -47.20 23.49
N ASP A 3 24.43 -46.34 22.90
CA ASP A 3 24.52 -44.90 23.12
C ASP A 3 23.40 -44.12 22.42
N SER A 4 22.92 -43.03 23.04
CA SER A 4 22.08 -42.04 22.37
C SER A 4 22.25 -40.66 23.02
N PHE A 5 23.37 -40.00 22.72
CA PHE A 5 23.52 -38.56 22.92
C PHE A 5 22.75 -37.83 21.82
N ARG A 6 21.66 -37.12 22.15
CA ARG A 6 21.12 -36.09 21.26
C ARG A 6 20.51 -34.91 22.03
N ASN A 7 21.42 -33.99 22.34
CA ASN A 7 21.32 -32.55 22.10
C ASN A 7 20.03 -31.84 22.54
N SER A 8 20.14 -31.29 23.75
CA SER A 8 19.39 -30.15 24.29
C SER A 8 19.39 -28.95 23.33
N ARG A 9 18.29 -28.76 22.59
CA ARG A 9 17.92 -27.44 22.02
C ARG A 9 16.43 -27.20 22.19
N GLN A 10 16.08 -26.69 23.37
CA GLN A 10 14.86 -25.89 23.51
C GLN A 10 14.97 -24.66 22.60
N PRO A 11 13.86 -24.28 21.96
CA PRO A 11 13.48 -22.87 22.09
C PRO A 11 12.05 -22.76 22.64
N ARG A 12 11.95 -22.31 23.89
CA ARG A 12 10.75 -21.64 24.41
C ARG A 12 10.79 -20.20 23.94
N GLY A 13 10.14 -19.93 22.81
CA GLY A 13 9.84 -18.58 22.33
C GLY A 13 8.34 -18.46 22.03
N LYS A 14 7.57 -18.07 23.04
CA LYS A 14 6.12 -17.83 22.99
C LYS A 14 5.85 -16.51 22.25
N ARG A 15 5.07 -16.51 21.15
CA ARG A 15 4.29 -15.39 20.53
C ARG A 15 4.00 -15.71 19.04
N ARG A 16 2.79 -15.87 18.49
CA ARG A 16 1.37 -15.85 18.90
C ARG A 16 0.62 -16.68 17.83
N PRO A 17 -0.43 -17.46 18.16
CA PRO A 17 -1.40 -17.91 17.17
C PRO A 17 -2.37 -16.76 16.89
N GLY A 18 -2.55 -16.38 15.62
CA GLY A 18 -3.40 -15.24 15.30
C GLY A 18 -3.34 -14.81 13.84
N VAL A 19 -3.58 -15.72 12.90
CA VAL A 19 -4.27 -15.34 11.66
C VAL A 19 -5.71 -15.06 12.08
N GLY A 20 -5.89 -13.88 12.67
CA GLY A 20 -7.17 -13.33 13.01
C GLY A 20 -7.81 -12.77 11.75
N SER A 21 -8.95 -13.34 11.38
CA SER A 21 -10.07 -12.65 10.78
C SER A 21 -9.74 -11.71 9.62
N HIS A 22 -9.73 -12.25 8.40
CA HIS A 22 -10.25 -11.49 7.27
C HIS A 22 -11.74 -11.27 7.55
N SER A 23 -12.08 -10.26 8.36
CA SER A 23 -13.45 -9.79 8.47
C SER A 23 -13.84 -9.19 7.12
N PRO A 24 -14.73 -9.81 6.32
CA PRO A 24 -15.30 -9.17 5.16
C PRO A 24 -16.50 -8.38 5.67
N GLY A 25 -16.25 -7.23 6.28
CA GLY A 25 -17.34 -6.42 6.83
C GLY A 25 -16.86 -5.21 7.62
N ALA A 26 -17.47 -4.07 7.32
CA ALA A 26 -17.36 -2.79 8.04
C ALA A 26 -16.23 -1.82 7.64
N PHE A 27 -15.90 -1.72 6.36
CA PHE A 27 -15.67 -0.39 5.78
C PHE A 27 -16.87 -0.03 4.91
N ALA A 28 -18.00 0.25 5.57
CA ALA A 28 -19.11 0.99 4.99
C ALA A 28 -18.71 2.48 4.75
N SER A 29 -17.55 2.71 4.14
CA SER A 29 -17.19 3.99 3.51
C SER A 29 -17.49 3.89 2.00
N ARG A 30 -18.70 3.45 1.67
CA ARG A 30 -19.32 3.81 0.40
C ARG A 30 -20.02 5.13 0.66
N GLY A 31 -19.26 6.23 0.70
CA GLY A 31 -19.78 7.45 1.30
C GLY A 31 -19.12 8.76 0.94
N ARG A 32 -18.05 8.81 0.14
CA ARG A 32 -17.88 9.97 -0.73
C ARG A 32 -18.41 9.56 -2.09
N SER A 33 -19.68 9.85 -2.34
CA SER A 33 -20.26 9.89 -3.69
C SER A 33 -19.66 11.06 -4.49
N GLY A 34 -18.34 11.23 -4.41
CA GLY A 34 -17.56 12.03 -5.33
C GLY A 34 -16.83 11.00 -6.17
N ASN A 35 -17.12 10.97 -7.47
CA ASN A 35 -16.59 10.00 -8.42
C ASN A 35 -15.14 9.67 -8.07
N ALA A 36 -14.86 8.45 -7.60
CA ALA A 36 -13.51 8.08 -7.14
C ALA A 36 -12.45 8.32 -8.23
N GLN A 37 -12.88 8.24 -9.49
CA GLN A 37 -12.11 8.63 -10.67
C GLN A 37 -11.78 10.13 -10.69
N ALA A 38 -12.76 11.01 -10.42
CA ALA A 38 -12.55 12.46 -10.36
C ALA A 38 -11.63 12.84 -9.20
N ASP A 39 -11.74 12.16 -8.05
CA ASP A 39 -10.79 12.31 -6.95
C ASP A 39 -9.38 11.85 -7.32
N ALA A 40 -9.26 10.67 -7.94
CA ALA A 40 -7.97 10.12 -8.38
C ALA A 40 -7.27 11.05 -9.40
N ARG A 41 -8.02 11.60 -10.35
CA ARG A 41 -7.50 12.58 -11.31
C ARG A 41 -6.96 13.84 -10.60
N ARG A 42 -7.71 14.37 -9.64
CA ARG A 42 -7.28 15.54 -8.86
C ARG A 42 -6.04 15.24 -8.00
N GLN A 43 -5.93 14.04 -7.44
CA GLN A 43 -4.72 13.61 -6.74
C GLN A 43 -3.53 13.49 -7.70
N TYR A 44 -3.71 12.89 -8.87
CA TYR A 44 -2.67 12.78 -9.89
C TYR A 44 -2.08 14.15 -10.25
N GLU A 45 -2.94 15.11 -10.62
CA GLU A 45 -2.52 16.47 -10.99
C GLU A 45 -1.75 17.16 -9.85
N ARG A 46 -2.20 17.00 -8.60
CA ARG A 46 -1.49 17.52 -7.42
C ARG A 46 -0.11 16.91 -7.26
N TYR A 47 0.03 15.60 -7.38
CA TYR A 47 1.32 14.93 -7.18
C TYR A 47 2.32 15.25 -8.29
N VAL A 48 1.88 15.40 -9.53
CA VAL A 48 2.73 15.86 -10.64
C VAL A 48 3.27 17.27 -10.37
N ALA A 49 2.41 18.18 -9.91
CA ALA A 49 2.82 19.55 -9.56
C ALA A 49 3.83 19.56 -8.40
N LEU A 50 3.59 18.77 -7.35
CA LEU A 50 4.51 18.63 -6.21
C LEU A 50 5.85 18.03 -6.63
N ALA A 51 5.84 17.02 -7.50
CA ALA A 51 7.06 16.42 -8.05
C ALA A 51 7.89 17.45 -8.82
N HIS A 52 7.26 18.25 -9.67
CA HIS A 52 7.93 19.34 -10.38
C HIS A 52 8.53 20.38 -9.43
N SER A 53 7.81 20.79 -8.38
CA SER A 53 8.36 21.72 -7.39
C SER A 53 9.55 21.13 -6.62
N ALA A 54 9.50 19.83 -6.29
CA ALA A 54 10.60 19.14 -5.61
C ALA A 54 11.83 18.97 -6.52
N VAL A 55 11.64 18.78 -7.82
CA VAL A 55 12.75 18.81 -8.79
C VAL A 55 13.40 20.18 -8.82
N LEU A 56 12.61 21.27 -8.82
CA LEU A 56 13.11 22.63 -8.81
C LEU A 56 13.80 23.02 -7.50
N SER A 57 13.39 22.46 -6.36
CA SER A 57 14.07 22.65 -5.07
C SER A 57 15.37 21.84 -4.94
N GLY A 58 15.59 20.86 -5.81
CA GLY A 58 16.74 19.95 -5.77
C GLY A 58 16.53 18.69 -4.93
N ASP A 59 15.31 18.46 -4.42
CA ASP A 59 14.95 17.32 -3.59
C ASP A 59 14.56 16.10 -4.44
N ALA A 60 15.56 15.45 -5.04
CA ALA A 60 15.35 14.32 -5.96
C ALA A 60 14.61 13.12 -5.32
N VAL A 61 14.84 12.84 -4.04
CA VAL A 61 14.16 11.75 -3.30
C VAL A 61 12.68 12.06 -3.12
N GLU A 62 12.36 13.31 -2.78
CA GLU A 62 10.98 13.75 -2.61
C GLU A 62 10.22 13.76 -3.94
N ALA A 63 10.87 14.24 -5.01
CA ALA A 63 10.33 14.16 -6.36
C ALA A 63 10.00 12.72 -6.76
N GLN A 64 10.89 11.75 -6.51
CA GLN A 64 10.63 10.34 -6.81
C GLN A 64 9.45 9.78 -6.02
N ASN A 65 9.32 10.15 -4.76
CA ASN A 65 8.17 9.76 -3.93
C ASN A 65 6.86 10.30 -4.53
N TYR A 66 6.83 11.58 -4.93
CA TYR A 66 5.66 12.17 -5.58
C TYR A 66 5.33 11.52 -6.92
N TYR A 67 6.33 11.15 -7.73
CA TYR A 67 6.09 10.41 -8.96
C TYR A 67 5.49 9.03 -8.70
N GLN A 68 5.92 8.30 -7.67
CA GLN A 68 5.30 7.03 -7.29
C GLN A 68 3.82 7.21 -6.91
N HIS A 69 3.51 8.30 -6.20
CA HIS A 69 2.12 8.65 -5.88
C HIS A 69 1.31 8.98 -7.13
N ALA A 70 1.85 9.80 -8.05
CA ALA A 70 1.20 10.08 -9.34
C ALA A 70 0.91 8.79 -10.12
N GLU A 71 1.89 7.89 -10.22
CA GLU A 71 1.74 6.57 -10.87
C GLU A 71 0.68 5.70 -10.21
N HIS A 72 0.53 5.76 -8.88
CA HIS A 72 -0.53 5.05 -8.18
C HIS A 72 -1.91 5.56 -8.61
N TYR A 73 -2.15 6.87 -8.57
CA TYR A 73 -3.45 7.44 -8.93
C TYR A 73 -3.77 7.30 -10.42
N PHE A 74 -2.75 7.35 -11.29
CA PHE A 74 -2.91 7.06 -12.72
C PHE A 74 -3.41 5.63 -12.95
N ARG A 75 -2.86 4.65 -12.24
CA ARG A 75 -3.31 3.26 -12.28
C ARG A 75 -4.71 3.08 -11.68
N VAL A 76 -5.05 3.79 -10.61
CA VAL A 76 -6.41 3.76 -10.04
C VAL A 76 -7.44 4.30 -11.04
N MET A 77 -7.12 5.39 -11.72
CA MET A 77 -7.99 5.97 -12.75
C MET A 77 -8.24 4.98 -13.89
N ARG A 78 -7.18 4.37 -14.44
CA ARG A 78 -7.27 3.38 -15.53
C ARG A 78 -7.86 2.02 -15.11
N GLY A 79 -7.60 1.59 -13.88
CA GLY A 79 -8.11 0.33 -13.34
C GLY A 79 -9.60 0.38 -13.03
N GLN A 80 -10.14 1.58 -12.77
CA GLN A 80 -11.59 1.81 -12.68
C GLN A 80 -12.25 1.74 -14.05
N ASP A 81 -11.61 2.27 -15.10
CA ASP A 81 -12.12 2.17 -16.47
C ASP A 81 -12.24 0.69 -16.93
N ASN A 82 -11.31 -0.18 -16.49
CA ASN A 82 -11.22 -1.59 -16.90
C ASN A 82 -12.11 -2.58 -16.09
N GLN A 83 -12.95 -2.09 -15.16
CA GLN A 83 -13.94 -2.90 -14.42
C GLN A 83 -15.37 -2.75 -15.01
N SER A 84 -15.49 -2.06 -16.16
CA SER A 84 -16.76 -1.62 -16.75
C SER A 84 -17.26 -2.49 -17.92
N GLU A 85 -16.60 -3.61 -18.23
CA GLU A 85 -16.98 -4.50 -19.34
C GLU A 85 -17.48 -5.87 -18.86
#